data_AF-A0A7V8Z0E3-F1
#
_entry.id   AF-A0A7V8Z0E3-F1
#
_cell.length_a   1.000
_cell.length_b   1.000
_cell.length_c   1.000
_cell.angle_alpha   90.00
_cell.angle_beta   90.00
_cell.angle_gamma   90.00
#
_symmetry.space_group_name_H-M   'P 1'
#
loop_
_entity.id
_entity.type
_entity.pdbx_description
1 polymer ?
#
loop_
_entity_poly.entity_id
_entity_poly.type
_entity_poly.pdbx_seq_one_letter_code
_entity_poly.pdbx_strand_id
1 'polypeptide(L)'
;MAGTQVRISNTTHQILRNLSSEVGESMQSIIDEAIEQYRRRRFLDGLSQDFKTLKEDSQAWQEELEERSLWDKTLLDGAETK
;
A
#
# COMPACT_ATOMS: atom_id res chain seq x y z
N MET A 1 -17.97 9.84 17.35
CA MET A 1 -17.92 9.19 16.02
C MET A 1 -19.03 8.16 15.99
N ALA A 2 -19.91 8.19 14.98
CA ALA A 2 -20.96 7.17 14.84
C ALA A 2 -20.31 5.85 14.39
N GLY A 3 -20.61 4.75 15.08
CA GLY A 3 -20.10 3.41 14.73
C GLY A 3 -21.10 2.65 13.87
N THR A 4 -20.61 1.88 12.90
CA THR A 4 -21.39 0.91 12.13
C THR A 4 -21.02 -0.51 12.57
N GLN A 5 -22.01 -1.40 12.69
CA GLN A 5 -21.77 -2.80 13.06
C GLN A 5 -21.67 -3.67 11.82
N VAL A 6 -20.58 -4.42 11.70
CA VAL A 6 -20.36 -5.43 10.64
C VAL A 6 -20.33 -6.81 11.27
N ARG A 7 -21.02 -7.78 10.66
CA ARG A 7 -20.96 -9.17 11.11
C ARG A 7 -19.64 -9.79 10.67
N ILE A 8 -18.94 -10.39 11.62
CA ILE A 8 -17.71 -11.17 11.40
C ILE A 8 -17.89 -12.56 12.03
N SER A 9 -17.04 -13.52 11.65
CA SER A 9 -17.04 -14.83 12.29
C SER A 9 -16.57 -14.74 13.75
N ASN A 10 -16.97 -15.70 14.58
CA ASN A 10 -16.50 -15.81 15.96
C ASN A 10 -14.97 -15.97 16.03
N THR A 11 -14.37 -16.65 15.05
CA THR A 11 -12.92 -16.82 14.95
C THR A 11 -12.21 -15.49 14.69
N THR A 12 -12.69 -14.68 13.74
CA THR A 12 -12.14 -13.34 13.47
C THR A 12 -12.28 -12.43 14.68
N HIS A 13 -13.42 -12.45 15.36
CA HIS A 13 -13.62 -11.68 16.58
C HIS A 13 -12.60 -12.07 17.67
N GLN A 14 -12.36 -13.38 17.87
CA GLN A 14 -11.38 -13.83 18.86
C GLN A 14 -9.95 -13.39 18.51
N ILE A 15 -9.58 -13.44 17.21
CA ILE A 15 -8.28 -12.95 16.74
C ILE A 15 -8.14 -11.45 17.02
N LEU A 16 -9.15 -10.64 16.68
CA LEU A 16 -9.14 -9.20 16.94
C LEU A 16 -9.00 -8.88 18.42
N ARG A 17 -9.70 -9.63 19.28
CA ARG A 17 -9.60 -9.46 20.73
C ARG A 17 -8.19 -9.77 21.25
N ASN A 18 -7.56 -10.83 20.73
CA ASN A 18 -6.20 -11.19 21.12
C ASN A 18 -5.20 -10.13 20.65
N LEU A 19 -5.29 -9.68 19.39
CA LEU A 19 -4.45 -8.62 18.84
C LEU A 19 -4.60 -7.30 19.61
N SER A 20 -5.83 -6.94 19.96
CA SER A 20 -6.12 -5.76 20.79
C SER A 20 -5.43 -5.83 22.15
N SER A 21 -5.41 -7.02 22.76
CA SER A 21 -4.74 -7.24 24.05
C SER A 21 -3.21 -7.21 23.92
N GLU A 22 -2.67 -7.68 22.80
CA GLU A 22 -1.22 -7.75 22.54
C GLU A 22 -0.63 -6.38 22.20
N VAL A 23 -1.29 -5.63 21.32
CA VAL A 23 -0.82 -4.33 20.80
C VAL A 23 -1.23 -3.17 21.72
N GLY A 24 -2.24 -3.37 22.59
CA GLY A 24 -2.76 -2.32 23.47
C GLY A 24 -3.66 -1.30 22.75
N GLU A 25 -4.09 -1.61 21.53
CA GLU A 25 -5.00 -0.79 20.74
C GLU A 25 -6.43 -1.33 20.76
N SER A 26 -7.41 -0.49 20.43
CA SER A 26 -8.80 -0.96 20.30
C SER A 26 -8.98 -1.88 19.09
N MET A 27 -9.91 -2.84 19.17
CA MET A 27 -10.27 -3.68 18.01
C MET A 27 -10.69 -2.85 16.79
N GLN A 28 -11.27 -1.66 17.01
CA GLN A 28 -11.62 -0.74 15.92
C GLN A 28 -10.37 -0.19 15.23
N SER A 29 -9.39 0.31 15.99
CA SER A 29 -8.10 0.81 15.46
C SER A 29 -7.40 -0.25 14.61
N ILE A 30 -7.40 -1.50 15.10
CA ILE A 30 -6.80 -2.63 14.40
C ILE A 30 -7.53 -2.93 13.08
N ILE A 31 -8.86 -2.87 13.06
CA ILE A 31 -9.63 -3.04 11.83
C ILE A 31 -9.31 -1.91 10.85
N ASP A 32 -9.30 -0.66 11.31
CA ASP A 32 -9.02 0.52 10.47
C ASP A 32 -7.64 0.38 9.82
N GLU A 33 -6.60 0.07 10.60
CA GLU A 33 -5.25 -0.16 10.09
C GLU A 33 -5.18 -1.37 9.14
N ALA A 34 -5.84 -2.49 9.47
CA ALA A 34 -5.85 -3.66 8.60
C ALA A 34 -6.50 -3.38 7.24
N ILE A 35 -7.58 -2.58 7.21
CA ILE A 35 -8.25 -2.17 5.97
C ILE A 35 -7.37 -1.21 5.18
N GLU A 36 -6.69 -0.28 5.84
CA GLU A 36 -5.74 0.63 5.20
C GLU A 36 -4.58 -0.12 4.54
N GLN A 37 -3.99 -1.09 5.24
CA GLN A 37 -2.95 -1.96 4.70
C GLN A 37 -3.45 -2.80 3.53
N TYR A 38 -4.66 -3.36 3.64
CA TYR A 38 -5.27 -4.11 2.53
C TYR A 38 -5.50 -3.21 1.30
N ARG A 39 -6.01 -1.99 1.50
CA ARG A 39 -6.23 -1.02 0.41
C ARG A 39 -4.93 -0.67 -0.29
N ARG A 40 -3.88 -0.33 0.48
CA ARG A 40 -2.54 -0.02 -0.07
C ARG A 40 -1.98 -1.20 -0.86
N ARG A 41 -2.06 -2.41 -0.33
CA ARG A 41 -1.62 -3.62 -1.04
C ARG A 41 -2.36 -3.80 -2.35
N ARG A 42 -3.69 -3.71 -2.35
CA ARG A 42 -4.50 -3.87 -3.58
C ARG A 42 -4.16 -2.83 -4.65
N PHE A 43 -3.88 -1.59 -4.23
CA PHE A 43 -3.41 -0.55 -5.13
C PHE A 43 -2.05 -0.91 -5.75
N LEU A 44 -1.07 -1.31 -4.93
CA LEU A 44 0.27 -1.67 -5.39
C LEU A 44 0.27 -2.94 -6.27
N ASP A 45 -0.60 -3.91 -5.99
CA ASP A 45 -0.79 -5.09 -6.83
C ASP A 45 -1.28 -4.69 -8.24
N GLY A 46 -2.23 -3.75 -8.32
CA GLY A 46 -2.73 -3.20 -9.58
C GLY A 46 -1.64 -2.46 -10.34
N LEU A 47 -0.95 -1.54 -9.68
CA LEU A 47 0.17 -0.79 -10.27
C LEU A 47 1.27 -1.72 -10.79
N SER A 48 1.61 -2.77 -10.03
CA SER A 48 2.61 -3.76 -10.44
C SER A 48 2.18 -4.51 -11.71
N GLN A 49 0.88 -4.83 -11.83
CA GLN A 49 0.33 -5.46 -13.01
C GLN A 49 0.33 -4.51 -14.21
N ASP A 50 0.01 -3.23 -14.02
CA ASP A 50 0.04 -2.22 -15.08
C ASP A 50 1.48 -2.04 -15.62
N PHE A 51 2.47 -1.96 -14.73
CA PHE A 51 3.89 -1.92 -15.13
C PHE A 51 4.36 -3.20 -15.80
N LYS A 52 3.83 -4.35 -15.41
CA LYS A 52 4.13 -5.62 -16.09
C LYS A 52 3.61 -5.58 -17.53
N THR A 53 2.37 -5.12 -17.73
CA THR A 53 1.79 -4.96 -19.07
C THR A 53 2.53 -3.90 -19.89
N LEU A 54 2.94 -2.78 -19.28
CA LEU A 54 3.78 -1.77 -19.94
C LEU A 54 5.10 -2.36 -20.44
N LYS A 55 5.77 -3.19 -19.62
CA LYS A 55 7.04 -3.84 -19.98
C LYS A 55 6.93 -4.87 -21.11
N GLU A 56 5.74 -5.40 -21.37
CA GLU A 56 5.48 -6.30 -22.48
C GLU A 56 5.43 -5.53 -23.82
N ASP A 57 5.13 -4.23 -23.79
CA ASP A 57 5.23 -3.32 -24.94
C ASP A 57 6.64 -2.70 -24.99
N SER A 58 7.48 -3.21 -25.90
CA SER A 58 8.88 -2.77 -26.00
C SER A 58 9.04 -1.30 -26.40
N GLN A 59 8.09 -0.72 -27.15
CA GLN A 59 8.18 0.69 -27.52
C GLN A 59 7.80 1.57 -26.33
N ALA A 60 6.64 1.32 -25.73
CA ALA A 60 6.17 2.10 -24.58
C ALA A 60 7.12 1.96 -23.37
N TRP A 61 7.73 0.80 -23.18
CA TRP A 61 8.74 0.60 -22.13
C TRP A 61 10.02 1.40 -22.38
N GLN A 62 10.47 1.50 -23.63
CA GLN A 62 11.64 2.31 -23.97
C GLN A 62 11.37 3.81 -23.74
N GLU A 63 10.18 4.30 -24.10
CA GLU A 63 9.75 5.68 -23.82
C GLU A 63 9.74 5.98 -22.32
N GLU A 64 9.22 5.06 -21.48
CA GLU A 64 9.23 5.22 -20.02
C GLU A 64 10.66 5.26 -19.45
N LEU A 65 11.56 4.42 -19.94
CA LEU A 65 12.96 4.40 -19.49
C LEU A 65 13.71 5.69 -19.86
N GLU A 66 13.44 6.22 -21.05
CA GLU A 66 14.00 7.51 -21.49
C GLU A 66 13.50 8.66 -20.63
N GLU A 67 12.21 8.69 -20.33
CA GLU A 67 11.62 9.65 -19.40
C GLU A 67 12.25 9.51 -18.01
N ARG A 68 12.31 8.28 -17.47
CA ARG A 68 12.90 8.02 -16.14
C ARG A 68 14.35 8.47 -16.06
N SER A 69 15.14 8.22 -17.10
CA SER A 69 16.54 8.67 -17.18
C SER A 69 16.66 10.20 -17.19
N LEU A 70 15.68 10.91 -17.74
CA LEU A 70 15.65 12.37 -17.67
C LEU A 70 15.39 12.85 -16.24
N TRP A 71 14.47 12.21 -15.52
CA TRP A 71 14.17 12.51 -14.11
C TRP A 71 15.32 12.16 -13.16
N ASP A 72 16.05 11.07 -13.42
CA ASP A 72 17.19 10.67 -12.59
C ASP A 72 18.30 11.76 -12.54
N LYS A 73 18.35 12.67 -13.51
CA LYS A 73 19.30 13.80 -13.52
C LYS A 73 19.07 14.78 -12.38
N THR A 74 17.84 14.88 -11.86
CA THR A 74 17.50 15.80 -10.76
C THR A 74 17.51 15.10 -9.40
N LEU A 75 17.93 13.83 -9.32
CA LEU A 75 17.91 13.02 -8.10
C LEU A 75 18.71 13.65 -6.93
N LEU A 76 19.80 14.35 -7.24
CA LEU A 76 20.67 15.00 -6.26
C LEU A 76 20.37 16.48 -6.04
N ASP A 77 19.36 17.03 -6.72
CA ASP A 77 19.01 18.44 -6.58
C ASP A 77 18.51 18.70 -5.15
N GLY A 78 19.19 19.60 -4.44
CA GLY A 78 18.89 19.92 -3.03
C GLY A 78 19.39 18.89 -2.01
N ALA A 79 20.08 17.82 -2.44
CA ALA A 79 20.77 16.90 -1.55
C ALA A 79 22.14 17.48 -1.13
N GLU A 80 22.13 18.49 -0.25
CA GLU A 80 23.37 18.96 0.39
C GLU A 80 23.95 17.83 1.26
N THR A 81 25.12 17.32 0.86
CA THR A 81 25.95 16.49 1.73
C THR A 81 26.56 17.43 2.77
N LYS A 82 26.15 17.27 4.03
CA LYS A 82 26.69 18.03 5.17
C LYS A 82 28.22 18.00 5.23
#